data_AF-A0A832K0U5-F1
#
_entry.id   AF-A0A832K0U5-F1
#
_cell.length_a   1.000
_cell.length_b   1.000
_cell.length_c   1.000
_cell.angle_alpha   90.00
_cell.angle_beta   90.00
_cell.angle_gamma   90.00
#
_symmetry.space_group_name_H-M   'P 1'
#
loop_
_entity.id
_entity.type
_entity.pdbx_description
1 polymer ?
#
loop_
_entity_poly.entity_id
_entity_poly.type
_entity_poly.pdbx_seq_one_letter_code
_entity_poly.pdbx_strand_id
1 'polypeptide(L)'
;MGSMTAAERAPVRAALASGAASLAVGTHALFQEGVAFARLAVAVIDEQHRFGVRQRALLVGKGQRPNTFIMSATPIPRTLALTAYGDFDVSLLDELPPG
;
A
#
# COMPACT_ATOMS: atom_id res chain seq x y z
N MET A 1 9.24 -8.97 -3.64
CA MET A 1 9.07 -9.01 -5.11
C MET A 1 10.10 -8.22 -5.91
N GLY A 2 10.53 -7.01 -5.50
CA GLY A 2 11.45 -6.20 -6.32
C GLY A 2 12.81 -6.85 -6.63
N SER A 3 13.39 -7.58 -5.68
CA SER A 3 14.67 -8.28 -5.81
C SER A 3 14.57 -9.71 -6.36
N MET A 4 13.35 -10.22 -6.57
CA MET A 4 13.14 -11.61 -7.01
C MET A 4 13.34 -11.73 -8.52
N THR A 5 13.86 -12.86 -8.98
CA THR A 5 13.94 -13.23 -10.39
C THR A 5 12.53 -13.46 -10.98
N ALA A 6 12.42 -13.52 -12.31
CA ALA A 6 11.14 -13.80 -12.96
C ALA A 6 10.54 -15.16 -12.54
N ALA A 7 11.38 -16.18 -12.41
CA ALA A 7 10.98 -17.52 -11.99
C ALA A 7 10.43 -17.54 -10.56
N GLU A 8 11.03 -16.78 -9.65
CA GLU A 8 10.57 -16.67 -8.26
C GLU A 8 9.30 -15.81 -8.13
N ARG A 9 9.08 -14.84 -9.01
CA ARG A 9 7.87 -13.99 -9.00
C ARG A 9 6.62 -14.74 -9.45
N ALA A 10 6.74 -15.70 -10.37
CA ALA A 10 5.61 -16.45 -10.90
C ALA A 10 4.77 -17.15 -9.82
N PRO A 11 5.34 -17.97 -8.91
CA PRO A 11 4.55 -18.62 -7.86
C PRO A 11 3.96 -17.62 -6.87
N VAL A 12 4.65 -16.51 -6.56
CA VAL A 12 4.12 -15.45 -5.69
C VAL A 12 2.87 -14.81 -6.32
N ARG A 13 2.92 -14.46 -7.60
CA ARG A 13 1.77 -13.89 -8.32
C ARG A 13 0.60 -14.86 -8.34
N ALA A 14 0.85 -16.15 -8.58
CA ALA A 14 -0.18 -17.18 -8.54
C ALA A 14 -0.81 -17.30 -7.14
N ALA A 15 -0.01 -17.27 -6.08
CA ALA A 15 -0.49 -17.35 -4.70
C ALA A 15 -1.34 -16.12 -4.31
N LEU A 16 -0.97 -14.92 -4.78
CA LEU A 16 -1.76 -13.70 -4.56
C LEU A 16 -3.10 -13.74 -5.32
N ALA A 17 -3.07 -14.20 -6.57
CA ALA A 17 -4.26 -14.28 -7.42
C ALA A 17 -5.24 -15.39 -6.99
N SER A 18 -4.74 -16.49 -6.42
CA SER A 18 -5.57 -17.58 -5.88
C SER A 18 -6.05 -17.32 -4.45
N GLY A 19 -5.40 -16.41 -3.72
CA GLY A 19 -5.68 -16.16 -2.31
C GLY A 19 -4.96 -17.11 -1.35
N ALA A 20 -4.08 -17.98 -1.86
CA ALA A 20 -3.22 -18.82 -1.02
C ALA A 20 -2.26 -17.97 -0.15
N ALA A 21 -1.88 -16.78 -0.62
CA ALA A 21 -1.17 -15.79 0.18
C ALA A 21 -2.16 -14.79 0.81
N SER A 22 -2.16 -14.72 2.15
CA SER A 22 -3.02 -13.79 2.91
C SER A 22 -2.37 -12.43 3.19
N LEU A 23 -1.04 -12.33 3.09
CA LEU A 23 -0.28 -11.11 3.31
C LEU A 23 0.80 -10.97 2.22
N ALA A 24 0.96 -9.76 1.71
CA ALA A 24 2.03 -9.41 0.79
C ALA A 24 2.75 -8.17 1.31
N VAL A 25 4.07 -8.27 1.45
CA VAL A 25 4.93 -7.14 1.82
C VAL A 25 5.90 -6.89 0.69
N GLY A 26 6.05 -5.63 0.30
CA GLY A 26 6.88 -5.26 -0.82
C GLY A 26 6.80 -3.78 -1.14
N THR A 27 7.57 -3.39 -2.15
CA THR A 27 7.62 -2.03 -2.65
C THR A 27 6.64 -1.86 -3.81
N HIS A 28 6.96 -0.93 -4.71
CA HIS A 28 6.27 -0.65 -5.96
C HIS A 28 5.91 -1.88 -6.82
N ALA A 29 6.65 -2.98 -6.67
CA ALA A 29 6.39 -4.23 -7.39
C ALA A 29 5.00 -4.82 -7.14
N LEU A 30 4.33 -4.49 -6.02
CA LEU A 30 3.01 -5.05 -5.68
C LEU A 30 1.85 -4.48 -6.51
N PHE A 31 2.02 -3.30 -7.14
CA PHE A 31 0.99 -2.67 -7.96
C PHE A 31 1.39 -2.54 -9.44
N GLN A 32 2.44 -3.25 -9.86
CA GLN A 32 2.79 -3.38 -11.26
C GLN A 32 1.74 -4.19 -12.04
N GLU A 33 1.81 -4.12 -13.37
CA GLU A 33 1.03 -4.98 -14.24
C GLU A 33 1.34 -6.47 -14.00
N GLY A 34 0.30 -7.30 -14.09
CA GLY A 34 0.39 -8.74 -13.85
C GLY A 34 0.36 -9.18 -12.38
N VAL A 35 0.24 -8.26 -11.42
CA VAL A 35 -0.08 -8.59 -10.02
C VAL A 35 -1.58 -8.41 -9.81
N ALA A 36 -2.24 -9.50 -9.39
CA ALA A 36 -3.64 -9.54 -9.04
C ALA A 36 -3.79 -10.15 -7.64
N PHE A 37 -4.76 -9.64 -6.88
CA PHE A 37 -5.12 -10.16 -5.57
C PHE A 37 -6.49 -10.82 -5.67
N ALA A 38 -6.66 -12.01 -5.12
CA ALA A 38 -7.96 -12.68 -5.08
C ALA A 38 -9.02 -11.78 -4.38
N ARG A 39 -8.62 -11.18 -3.24
CA ARG A 39 -9.44 -10.21 -2.50
C ARG A 39 -8.53 -9.28 -1.69
N LEU A 40 -8.28 -8.08 -2.23
CA LEU A 40 -7.57 -7.04 -1.51
C LEU A 40 -8.54 -6.29 -0.58
N ALA A 41 -8.51 -6.61 0.71
CA ALA A 41 -9.38 -5.99 1.71
C ALA A 41 -8.75 -4.76 2.38
N VAL A 42 -7.43 -4.78 2.57
CA VAL A 42 -6.66 -3.72 3.24
C VAL A 42 -5.38 -3.45 2.48
N ALA A 43 -5.04 -2.18 2.28
CA ALA A 43 -3.78 -1.72 1.74
C ALA A 43 -3.11 -0.79 2.76
N VAL A 44 -1.88 -1.11 3.17
CA VAL A 44 -1.07 -0.27 4.07
C VAL A 44 0.08 0.30 3.25
N ILE A 45 0.24 1.62 3.27
CA ILE A 45 1.29 2.34 2.55
C ILE A 45 2.13 3.08 3.58
N ASP A 46 3.39 2.68 3.70
CA ASP A 46 4.36 3.33 4.59
C ASP A 46 5.25 4.30 3.81
N GLU A 47 5.71 5.36 4.48
CA GLU A 47 6.45 6.49 3.92
C GLU A 47 5.92 7.02 2.59
N GLN A 48 4.68 7.49 2.66
CA GLN A 48 3.91 7.94 1.50
C GLN A 48 4.57 8.98 0.60
N HIS A 49 5.57 9.74 1.08
CA HIS A 49 6.29 10.73 0.27
C HIS A 49 7.05 10.09 -0.90
N ARG A 50 7.40 8.79 -0.81
CA ARG A 50 8.00 8.04 -1.93
C ARG A 50 6.99 7.47 -2.91
N PHE A 51 5.71 7.43 -2.53
CA PHE A 51 4.63 6.84 -3.32
C PHE A 51 3.69 7.92 -3.83
N GLY A 52 3.86 8.33 -5.09
CA GLY A 52 3.04 9.36 -5.71
C GLY A 52 1.55 8.99 -5.80
N VAL A 53 0.69 10.00 -5.95
CA VAL A 53 -0.78 9.85 -6.04
C VAL A 53 -1.20 8.73 -7.00
N ARG A 54 -0.60 8.68 -8.20
CA ARG A 54 -0.88 7.68 -9.23
C ARG A 54 -0.58 6.25 -8.77
N GLN A 55 0.50 6.04 -8.03
CA GLN A 55 0.89 4.70 -7.57
C GLN A 55 -0.07 4.19 -6.49
N ARG A 56 -0.55 5.08 -5.61
CA ARG A 56 -1.59 4.75 -4.63
C ARG A 56 -2.89 4.39 -5.31
N ALA A 57 -3.32 5.17 -6.31
CA ALA A 57 -4.51 4.87 -7.10
C ALA A 57 -4.42 3.50 -7.80
N LEU A 58 -3.23 3.14 -8.32
CA LEU A 58 -3.00 1.82 -8.91
C LEU A 58 -3.15 0.68 -7.89
N LEU A 59 -2.63 0.84 -6.68
CA LEU A 59 -2.75 -0.17 -5.62
C LEU A 59 -4.19 -0.31 -5.14
N VAL A 60 -4.86 0.80 -4.83
CA VAL A 60 -6.28 0.82 -4.42
C VAL A 60 -7.17 0.21 -5.50
N GLY A 61 -6.88 0.51 -6.78
CA GLY A 61 -7.59 -0.03 -7.93
C GLY A 61 -7.41 -1.54 -8.15
N LYS A 62 -6.50 -2.22 -7.44
CA LYS A 62 -6.40 -3.69 -7.49
C LYS A 62 -7.50 -4.40 -6.68
N GLY A 63 -8.23 -3.68 -5.83
CA GLY A 63 -9.32 -4.21 -5.02
C GLY A 63 -10.64 -3.46 -5.25
N GLN A 64 -11.75 -4.06 -4.81
CA GLN A 64 -13.03 -3.35 -4.75
C GLN A 64 -13.07 -2.50 -3.48
N ARG A 65 -12.59 -1.24 -3.58
CA ARG A 65 -12.57 -0.27 -2.48
C ARG A 65 -11.90 -0.81 -1.20
N PRO A 66 -10.61 -1.18 -1.24
CA PRO A 66 -9.91 -1.66 -0.05
C PRO A 66 -9.81 -0.55 1.02
N ASN A 67 -9.86 -0.95 2.29
CA ASN A 67 -9.51 -0.05 3.39
C ASN A 67 -8.05 0.36 3.23
N THR A 68 -7.79 1.66 3.15
CA THR A 68 -6.46 2.18 2.82
C THR A 68 -5.91 2.95 4.00
N PHE A 69 -4.82 2.45 4.58
CA PHE A 69 -4.07 3.13 5.63
C PHE A 69 -2.81 3.73 5.03
N ILE A 70 -2.59 5.02 5.28
CA ILE A 70 -1.41 5.74 4.81
C ILE A 70 -0.65 6.23 6.03
N MET A 71 0.62 5.84 6.13
CA MET A 71 1.51 6.15 7.24
C MET A 71 2.71 6.96 6.73
N SER A 72 3.22 7.86 7.59
CA SER A 72 4.53 8.49 7.42
C SER A 72 5.02 9.00 8.75
N ALA A 73 6.33 8.90 8.98
CA ALA A 73 6.97 9.55 10.13
C ALA A 73 7.15 11.05 9.92
N THR A 74 7.14 11.53 8.67
CA THR A 74 7.29 12.96 8.39
C THR A 74 5.97 13.69 8.63
N PRO A 75 5.96 14.79 9.43
CA PRO A 75 4.76 15.58 9.63
C PRO A 75 4.30 16.17 8.29
N ILE A 76 3.21 15.65 7.75
CA ILE A 76 2.59 16.22 6.54
C ILE A 76 1.85 17.48 6.97
N PRO A 77 2.10 18.64 6.31
CA PRO A 77 1.38 19.85 6.62
C PRO A 77 -0.12 19.61 6.55
N ARG A 78 -0.85 19.95 7.63
CA ARG A 78 -2.30 19.67 7.75
C ARG A 78 -3.11 20.25 6.59
N THR A 79 -2.70 21.39 6.07
CA THR A 79 -3.26 22.00 4.85
C THR A 79 -3.03 21.14 3.62
N LEU A 80 -1.84 20.57 3.44
CA LEU A 80 -1.56 19.64 2.34
C LEU A 80 -2.34 18.32 2.50
N ALA A 81 -2.52 17.84 3.73
CA ALA A 81 -3.40 16.72 4.04
C ALA A 81 -4.85 17.00 3.58
N LEU A 82 -5.44 18.14 3.95
CA LEU A 82 -6.81 18.48 3.58
C LEU A 82 -6.99 18.72 2.06
N THR A 83 -6.00 19.31 1.38
CA THR A 83 -6.12 19.62 -0.05
C THR A 83 -5.77 18.43 -0.96
N ALA A 84 -4.77 17.62 -0.62
CA ALA A 84 -4.32 16.50 -1.44
C ALA A 84 -4.90 15.14 -1.00
N TYR A 85 -5.46 15.08 0.21
CA TYR A 85 -5.94 13.86 0.87
C TYR A 85 -7.26 14.11 1.62
N GLY A 86 -8.05 15.11 1.25
CA GLY A 86 -9.24 15.58 1.99
C GLY A 86 -10.33 14.54 2.28
N ASP A 87 -10.25 13.36 1.67
CA ASP A 87 -11.12 12.21 1.94
C ASP A 87 -10.59 11.26 3.04
N PHE A 88 -9.39 11.52 3.60
CA PHE A 88 -8.78 10.68 4.62
C PHE A 88 -8.98 11.26 6.03
N ASP A 89 -9.50 10.43 6.94
CA ASP A 89 -9.45 10.71 8.37
C ASP A 89 -8.00 10.63 8.86
N VAL A 90 -7.51 11.70 9.49
CA VAL A 90 -6.12 11.82 9.94
C VAL A 90 -6.02 11.53 11.44
N SER A 91 -5.19 10.57 11.81
CA SER A 91 -4.77 10.31 13.19
C SER A 91 -3.28 10.64 13.34
N LEU A 92 -2.92 11.27 14.46
CA LEU A 92 -1.54 11.64 14.78
C LEU A 92 -1.07 10.80 15.97
N LEU A 93 0.07 10.14 15.83
CA LEU A 93 0.76 9.42 16.91
C LEU A 93 2.03 10.21 17.24
N ASP A 94 1.99 11.04 18.28
CA ASP A 94 3.09 11.91 18.72
C ASP A 94 3.76 11.46 20.02
N GLU A 95 3.17 10.47 20.70
CA GLU A 95 3.73 9.86 21.89
C GLU A 95 4.63 8.67 21.52
N LEU A 96 5.80 8.62 22.16
CA LEU A 96 6.64 7.41 22.12
C LEU A 96 5.97 6.33 22.98
N PRO A 97 6.03 5.05 22.57
CA PRO A 97 5.57 3.97 23.42
C PRO A 97 6.33 4.02 24.76
N PRO A 98 5.66 3.69 25.89
CA PRO A 98 6.31 3.63 27.18
C PRO A 98 7.48 2.63 27.10
N GLY A 99 8.68 3.12 27.36
CA GLY A 99 9.89 2.32 27.56
C GLY A 99 10.03 1.90 29.01
#